data_AF-A0A7V4XV01-F1
#
_entry.id   AF-A0A7V4XV01-F1
#
_cell.length_a   1.000
_cell.length_b   1.000
_cell.length_c   1.000
_cell.angle_alpha   90.00
_cell.angle_beta   90.00
_cell.angle_gamma   90.00
#
_symmetry.space_group_name_H-M   'P 1'
#
loop_
_entity.id
_entity.type
_entity.pdbx_description
1 polymer ?
#
loop_
_entity_poly.entity_id
_entity_poly.type
_entity_poly.pdbx_seq_one_letter_code
_entity_poly.pdbx_strand_id
1 'polypeptide(L)'
;MSAAAVLPNVRACGYERASRVAEPASPPLGGTVFYRRRTEALLRRYMRASMEMGRTPSLLGNTVFRGRASSYRLRTFEDCIIFIFDVEKCLKRLDAESKEMIARIALQEYTHEETARLTQQSERSVGRKYAFALDQMTNILLELGLLDPDIL
;
A
#
# COMPACT_ATOMS: atom_id res chain seq x y z
N MET A 1 -17.32 39.25 -37.80
CA MET A 1 -17.73 38.15 -36.89
C MET A 1 -16.48 37.41 -36.44
N SER A 2 -15.90 37.80 -35.30
CA SER A 2 -14.66 37.19 -34.79
C SER A 2 -14.99 36.01 -33.89
N ALA A 3 -14.66 34.80 -34.33
CA ALA A 3 -14.74 33.60 -33.51
C ALA A 3 -13.52 33.53 -32.59
N ALA A 4 -13.70 33.84 -31.31
CA ALA A 4 -12.71 33.58 -30.28
C ALA A 4 -12.61 32.06 -30.06
N ALA A 5 -11.47 31.47 -30.40
CA ALA A 5 -11.19 30.07 -30.12
C ALA A 5 -11.13 29.88 -28.60
N VAL A 6 -12.17 29.27 -28.03
CA VAL A 6 -12.19 28.82 -26.64
C VAL A 6 -11.25 27.62 -26.54
N LEU A 7 -9.99 27.87 -26.18
CA LEU A 7 -9.10 26.80 -25.77
C LEU A 7 -9.61 26.25 -24.43
N PRO A 8 -9.82 24.93 -24.29
CA PRO A 8 -10.15 24.35 -23.00
C PRO A 8 -8.93 24.55 -22.08
N ASN A 9 -9.16 25.20 -20.95
CA ASN A 9 -8.15 25.38 -19.91
C ASN A 9 -7.70 24.00 -19.40
N VAL A 10 -6.61 23.47 -19.96
CA VAL A 10 -5.91 22.30 -19.46
C VAL A 10 -5.24 22.73 -18.15
N ARG A 11 -5.93 22.51 -17.03
CA ARG A 11 -5.27 22.55 -15.72
C ARG A 11 -4.26 21.41 -15.70
N ALA A 12 -2.97 21.76 -15.74
CA ALA A 12 -1.94 20.87 -15.25
C ALA A 12 -2.27 20.58 -13.78
N CYS A 13 -2.87 19.42 -13.50
CA CYS A 13 -2.76 18.80 -12.19
C CYS A 13 -1.29 18.39 -12.06
N GLY A 14 -0.43 19.37 -11.75
CA GLY A 14 0.88 19.07 -11.22
C GLY A 14 0.64 18.17 -10.02
N TYR A 15 1.18 16.95 -10.08
CA TYR A 15 1.41 16.17 -8.89
C TYR A 15 2.45 16.97 -8.12
N GLU A 16 1.97 17.92 -7.31
CA GLU A 16 2.82 18.59 -6.34
C GLU A 16 3.42 17.48 -5.52
N ARG A 17 4.69 17.23 -5.78
CA ARG A 17 5.52 16.41 -4.94
C ARG A 17 5.53 17.12 -3.60
N ALA A 18 4.60 16.73 -2.74
CA ALA A 18 4.65 17.02 -1.33
C ALA A 18 5.83 16.21 -0.77
N SER A 19 7.04 16.58 -1.18
CA SER A 19 8.22 16.53 -0.35
C SER A 19 8.01 17.57 0.76
N ARG A 20 6.92 17.44 1.51
CA ARG A 20 6.91 17.92 2.88
C ARG A 20 7.93 17.01 3.52
N VAL A 21 9.09 17.57 3.84
CA VAL A 21 9.87 17.07 4.96
C VAL A 21 8.87 17.05 6.10
N ALA A 22 8.29 15.86 6.34
CA ALA A 22 7.22 15.72 7.29
C ALA A 22 7.82 16.12 8.64
N GLU A 23 7.40 17.29 9.16
CA GLU A 23 7.48 17.52 10.59
C GLU A 23 6.96 16.25 11.26
N PRO A 24 7.65 15.73 12.30
CA PRO A 24 7.32 14.44 12.88
C PRO A 24 5.83 14.41 13.16
N ALA A 25 5.11 13.60 12.38
CA ALA A 25 3.67 13.57 12.36
C ALA A 25 3.21 13.43 13.81
N SER A 26 2.37 14.36 14.24
CA SER A 26 1.74 14.32 15.56
C SER A 26 1.22 12.90 15.80
N PRO A 27 1.37 12.37 17.03
CA PRO A 27 1.02 10.98 17.31
C PRO A 27 -0.41 10.71 16.83
N PRO A 28 -0.64 9.62 16.09
CA PRO A 28 -1.88 9.40 15.35
C PRO A 28 -3.08 9.54 16.30
N LEU A 29 -3.96 10.49 15.98
CA LEU A 29 -5.20 10.75 16.71
C LEU A 29 -6.04 9.46 16.71
N GLY A 30 -6.05 8.74 17.84
CA GLY A 30 -6.79 7.48 18.01
C GLY A 30 -5.96 6.19 17.96
N GLY A 31 -4.66 6.25 17.71
CA GLY A 31 -3.79 5.06 17.61
C GLY A 31 -3.87 4.33 16.27
N THR A 32 -2.91 3.46 16.01
CA THR A 32 -2.67 2.81 14.69
C THR A 32 -3.84 1.98 14.17
N VAL A 33 -4.74 1.55 15.05
CA VAL A 33 -5.87 0.67 14.75
C VAL A 33 -6.80 1.26 13.69
N PHE A 34 -7.04 2.57 13.72
CA PHE A 34 -7.94 3.25 12.78
C PHE A 34 -7.45 3.20 11.33
N TYR A 35 -6.14 3.17 11.14
CA TYR A 35 -5.51 3.15 9.81
C TYR A 35 -5.35 1.75 9.23
N ARG A 36 -5.66 0.67 9.98
CA ARG A 36 -5.48 -0.71 9.52
C ARG A 36 -6.22 -0.99 8.22
N ARG A 37 -7.50 -0.61 8.13
CA ARG A 37 -8.32 -0.80 6.92
C ARG A 37 -7.76 -0.02 5.72
N ARG A 38 -7.24 1.19 5.96
CA ARG A 38 -6.62 2.02 4.91
C ARG A 38 -5.28 1.44 4.46
N THR A 39 -4.50 0.89 5.40
CA THR A 39 -3.23 0.21 5.13
C THR A 39 -3.46 -1.06 4.30
N GLU A 40 -4.47 -1.86 4.63
CA GLU A 40 -4.89 -3.00 3.81
C GLU A 40 -5.33 -2.60 2.40
N ALA A 41 -6.13 -1.53 2.28
CA ALA A 41 -6.55 -1.01 0.98
C ALA A 41 -5.34 -0.54 0.15
N LEU A 42 -4.36 0.10 0.78
CA LEU A 42 -3.12 0.53 0.14
C LEU A 42 -2.28 -0.67 -0.32
N LEU A 43 -2.15 -1.73 0.49
CA LEU A 43 -1.46 -2.97 0.13
C LEU A 43 -2.14 -3.69 -1.05
N ARG A 44 -3.48 -3.73 -1.09
CA ARG A 44 -4.23 -4.26 -2.23
C ARG A 44 -4.04 -3.40 -3.48
N ARG A 45 -4.02 -2.07 -3.34
CA ARG A 45 -3.72 -1.15 -4.45
C ARG A 45 -2.30 -1.36 -4.98
N TYR A 46 -1.33 -1.53 -4.09
CA TYR A 46 0.05 -1.90 -4.44
C TYR A 46 0.08 -3.19 -5.25
N MET A 47 -0.56 -4.26 -4.75
CA MET A 47 -0.60 -5.55 -5.44
C MET A 47 -1.19 -5.43 -6.86
N ARG A 48 -2.30 -4.69 -7.01
CA ARG A 48 -2.91 -4.43 -8.32
C ARG A 48 -2.01 -3.62 -9.25
N ALA A 49 -1.43 -2.52 -8.75
CA ALA A 49 -0.52 -1.68 -9.53
C ALA A 49 0.71 -2.46 -10.00
N SER A 50 1.27 -3.33 -9.15
CA SER A 50 2.39 -4.21 -9.52
C SER A 50 2.00 -5.19 -10.64
N MET A 51 0.82 -5.81 -10.55
CA MET A 51 0.30 -6.70 -11.61
C MET A 51 0.08 -5.98 -12.93
N GLU A 52 -0.53 -4.79 -12.92
CA GLU A 52 -0.77 -3.98 -14.12
C GLU A 52 0.54 -3.55 -14.79
N MET A 53 1.59 -3.32 -13.99
CA MET A 53 2.93 -2.97 -14.46
C MET A 53 3.74 -4.18 -14.97
N GLY A 54 3.22 -5.41 -14.83
CA GLY A 54 3.96 -6.63 -15.16
C GLY A 54 5.17 -6.89 -14.28
N ARG A 55 5.25 -6.24 -13.10
CA ARG A 55 6.28 -6.50 -12.10
C ARG A 55 5.73 -7.36 -10.98
N THR A 56 6.45 -8.44 -10.65
CA THR A 56 6.22 -9.15 -9.39
C THR A 56 6.69 -8.26 -8.23
N PRO A 57 5.85 -8.02 -7.20
CA PRO A 57 6.30 -7.40 -5.96
C PRO A 57 7.59 -8.06 -5.47
N SER A 58 8.65 -7.28 -5.24
CA SER A 58 9.96 -7.84 -4.82
C SER A 58 9.89 -8.65 -3.54
N LEU A 59 8.84 -8.44 -2.74
CA LEU A 59 8.56 -9.18 -1.51
C LEU A 59 8.10 -10.63 -1.72
N LEU A 60 7.60 -10.96 -2.92
CA LEU A 60 6.87 -12.20 -3.17
C LEU A 60 7.66 -13.24 -3.98
N GLY A 61 8.84 -12.88 -4.51
CA GLY A 61 9.77 -13.83 -5.13
C GLY A 61 9.11 -14.76 -6.18
N ASN A 62 9.45 -16.04 -6.17
CA ASN A 62 9.01 -17.07 -7.13
C ASN A 62 7.62 -17.70 -6.81
N THR A 63 6.76 -17.02 -6.04
CA THR A 63 5.46 -17.60 -5.63
C THR A 63 4.35 -17.34 -6.67
N VAL A 64 3.52 -18.36 -6.93
CA VAL A 64 2.48 -18.36 -8.00
C VAL A 64 1.21 -17.65 -7.51
N PHE A 65 0.65 -16.75 -8.33
CA PHE A 65 -0.46 -15.86 -7.96
C PHE A 65 -1.84 -16.31 -8.43
N ARG A 66 -2.87 -15.93 -7.66
CA ARG A 66 -4.29 -15.92 -8.06
C ARG A 66 -4.72 -14.48 -8.34
N GLY A 67 -4.67 -14.03 -9.60
CA GLY A 67 -4.95 -12.64 -9.98
C GLY A 67 -6.32 -12.46 -10.62
N ARG A 68 -7.19 -11.63 -10.01
CA ARG A 68 -8.33 -10.96 -10.68
C ARG A 68 -7.97 -9.49 -10.86
N ALA A 69 -7.53 -9.12 -12.06
CA ALA A 69 -7.29 -7.72 -12.43
C ALA A 69 -8.60 -7.09 -12.93
N SER A 70 -9.10 -6.04 -12.28
CA SER A 70 -10.16 -5.17 -12.81
C SER A 70 -9.53 -3.85 -13.26
N SER A 71 -9.81 -3.42 -14.48
CA SER A 71 -9.26 -2.21 -15.09
C SER A 71 -9.68 -0.93 -14.34
N TYR A 72 -8.71 -0.18 -13.79
CA TYR A 72 -8.91 1.20 -13.33
C TYR A 72 -7.82 2.12 -13.88
N ARG A 73 -8.16 3.39 -14.12
CA ARG A 73 -7.27 4.38 -14.76
C ARG A 73 -6.26 4.93 -13.76
N LEU A 74 -5.02 4.48 -13.87
CA LEU A 74 -3.84 5.13 -13.29
C LEU A 74 -3.53 6.42 -14.09
N ARG A 75 -3.24 7.55 -13.42
CA ARG A 75 -3.11 8.87 -14.08
C ARG A 75 -1.87 8.99 -14.98
N THR A 76 -0.71 8.47 -14.55
CA THR A 76 0.50 8.31 -15.38
C THR A 76 1.31 7.08 -14.95
N PHE A 77 2.12 6.53 -15.87
CA PHE A 77 2.98 5.35 -15.62
C PHE A 77 4.06 5.63 -14.56
N GLU A 78 4.67 6.81 -14.60
CA GLU A 78 5.75 7.22 -13.69
C GLU A 78 5.28 7.27 -12.24
N ASP A 79 4.10 7.84 -11.99
CA ASP A 79 3.49 7.90 -10.65
C ASP A 79 3.26 6.51 -10.06
N CYS A 80 2.94 5.53 -10.92
CA CYS A 80 2.71 4.15 -10.48
C CYS A 80 4.00 3.46 -10.09
N ILE A 81 5.06 3.69 -10.85
CA ILE A 81 6.39 3.18 -10.52
C ILE A 81 6.87 3.79 -9.19
N ILE A 82 6.73 5.10 -9.02
CA ILE A 82 7.11 5.80 -7.77
C ILE A 82 6.34 5.20 -6.60
N PHE A 83 5.02 5.07 -6.72
CA PHE A 83 4.19 4.45 -5.69
C PHE A 83 4.63 3.01 -5.34
N ILE A 84 4.90 2.17 -6.34
CA ILE A 84 5.38 0.80 -6.13
C ILE A 84 6.71 0.82 -5.38
N PHE A 85 7.67 1.65 -5.80
CA PHE A 85 8.98 1.73 -5.17
C PHE A 85 8.91 2.24 -3.73
N ASP A 86 8.07 3.24 -3.46
CA ASP A 86 7.91 3.79 -2.12
C ASP A 86 7.30 2.74 -1.17
N VAL A 87 6.28 2.01 -1.62
CA VAL A 87 5.69 0.91 -0.83
C VAL A 87 6.68 -0.24 -0.65
N GLU A 88 7.46 -0.60 -1.66
CA GLU A 88 8.52 -1.61 -1.53
C GLU A 88 9.59 -1.21 -0.51
N LYS A 89 9.96 0.08 -0.47
CA LYS A 89 10.91 0.59 0.52
C LYS A 89 10.35 0.47 1.94
N CYS A 90 9.06 0.75 2.14
CA CYS A 90 8.38 0.56 3.42
C CYS A 90 8.40 -0.91 3.84
N LEU A 91 8.01 -1.78 2.91
CA LEU A 91 7.97 -3.22 3.13
C LEU A 91 9.36 -3.81 3.46
N LYS A 92 10.44 -3.27 2.88
CA LYS A 92 11.81 -3.69 3.18
C LYS A 92 12.23 -3.38 4.63
N ARG A 93 11.73 -2.27 5.21
CA ARG A 93 12.01 -1.87 6.60
C ARG A 93 11.33 -2.76 7.65
N LEU A 94 10.33 -3.55 7.25
CA LEU A 94 9.59 -4.42 8.15
C LEU A 94 10.39 -5.68 8.51
N ASP A 95 10.22 -6.16 9.75
CA ASP A 95 10.80 -7.42 10.24
C ASP A 95 10.34 -8.62 9.40
N ALA A 96 11.14 -9.68 9.39
CA ALA A 96 10.91 -10.84 8.53
C ALA A 96 9.57 -11.53 8.83
N GLU A 97 9.17 -11.61 10.10
CA GLU A 97 7.93 -12.27 10.52
C GLU A 97 6.69 -11.45 10.11
N SER A 98 6.66 -10.15 10.41
CA SER A 98 5.57 -9.28 10.01
C SER A 98 5.45 -9.17 8.49
N LYS A 99 6.59 -9.16 7.79
CA LYS A 99 6.65 -9.21 6.31
C LYS A 99 5.99 -10.47 5.76
N GLU A 100 6.27 -11.62 6.34
CA GLU A 100 5.67 -12.90 5.95
C GLU A 100 4.16 -12.93 6.18
N MET A 101 3.67 -12.37 7.30
CA MET A 101 2.23 -12.27 7.57
C MET A 101 1.52 -11.38 6.55
N ILE A 102 2.08 -10.20 6.25
CA ILE A 102 1.52 -9.27 5.25
C ILE A 102 1.54 -9.89 3.84
N ALA A 103 2.63 -10.58 3.48
CA ALA A 103 2.75 -11.25 2.20
C ALA A 103 1.61 -12.26 1.98
N ARG A 104 1.38 -13.13 2.96
CA ARG A 104 0.38 -14.20 2.85
C ARG A 104 -1.05 -13.68 2.91
N ILE A 105 -1.36 -12.83 3.88
CA ILE A 105 -2.75 -12.42 4.13
C ILE A 105 -3.14 -11.25 3.23
N ALA A 106 -2.34 -10.18 3.18
CA ALA A 106 -2.74 -8.96 2.48
C ALA A 106 -2.45 -8.99 0.97
N LEU A 107 -1.34 -9.64 0.54
CA LEU A 107 -0.94 -9.66 -0.87
C LEU A 107 -1.40 -10.93 -1.61
N GLN A 108 -1.27 -12.10 -0.97
CA GLN A 108 -1.69 -13.39 -1.55
C GLN A 108 -3.15 -13.75 -1.21
N GLU A 109 -3.82 -12.96 -0.38
CA GLU A 109 -5.23 -13.14 0.02
C GLU A 109 -5.53 -14.50 0.69
N TYR A 110 -4.53 -15.11 1.34
CA TYR A 110 -4.77 -16.29 2.17
C TYR A 110 -5.62 -15.96 3.39
N THR A 111 -6.47 -16.90 3.78
CA THR A 111 -7.21 -16.81 5.04
C THR A 111 -6.27 -16.97 6.24
N HIS A 112 -6.70 -16.53 7.42
CA HIS A 112 -5.95 -16.75 8.66
C HIS A 112 -5.74 -18.24 8.94
N GLU A 113 -6.73 -19.07 8.62
CA GLU A 113 -6.65 -20.52 8.77
C GLU A 113 -5.63 -21.16 7.82
N GLU A 114 -5.64 -20.81 6.53
CA GLU A 114 -4.66 -21.31 5.57
C GLU A 114 -3.24 -20.87 5.93
N THR A 115 -3.08 -19.61 6.35
CA THR A 115 -1.79 -19.07 6.80
C THR A 115 -1.31 -19.79 8.05
N ALA A 116 -2.19 -20.11 8.99
CA ALA A 116 -1.89 -20.90 10.19
C ALA A 116 -1.39 -22.31 9.84
N ARG A 117 -2.04 -22.98 8.88
CA ARG A 117 -1.59 -24.29 8.39
C ARG A 117 -0.22 -24.21 7.70
N LEU A 118 0.02 -23.20 6.88
CA LEU A 118 1.30 -22.99 6.19
C LEU A 118 2.46 -22.64 7.13
N THR A 119 2.18 -21.89 8.20
CA THR A 119 3.17 -21.46 9.20
C THR A 119 3.34 -22.45 10.35
N GLN A 120 2.50 -23.49 10.42
CA GLN A 120 2.37 -24.38 11.58
C GLN A 120 2.12 -23.63 12.91
N GLN A 121 1.37 -22.53 12.85
CA GLN A 121 0.98 -21.74 14.02
C GLN A 121 -0.52 -21.86 14.29
N SER A 122 -0.96 -21.44 15.47
CA SER A 122 -2.40 -21.34 15.75
C SER A 122 -3.01 -20.12 15.05
N GLU A 123 -4.27 -20.24 14.63
CA GLU A 123 -5.00 -19.14 13.98
C GLU A 123 -5.03 -17.87 14.85
N ARG A 124 -5.17 -18.04 16.17
CA ARG A 124 -5.13 -16.94 17.14
C ARG A 124 -3.78 -16.21 17.14
N SER A 125 -2.67 -16.95 17.03
CA SER A 125 -1.33 -16.35 16.96
C SER A 125 -1.14 -15.61 15.64
N VAL A 126 -1.58 -16.19 14.52
CA VAL A 126 -1.53 -15.54 13.20
C VAL A 126 -2.32 -14.23 13.19
N GLY A 127 -3.56 -14.23 13.69
CA GLY A 127 -4.38 -13.00 13.72
C GLY A 127 -3.76 -11.89 14.57
N ARG A 128 -3.15 -12.23 15.72
CA ARG A 128 -2.43 -11.26 16.56
C ARG A 128 -1.18 -10.70 15.89
N LYS A 129 -0.37 -11.58 15.28
CA LYS A 129 0.85 -11.18 14.55
C LYS A 129 0.53 -10.34 13.33
N TYR A 130 -0.52 -10.69 12.60
CA TYR A 130 -0.98 -9.90 11.46
C TYR A 130 -1.47 -8.51 11.88
N ALA A 131 -2.25 -8.40 12.96
CA ALA A 131 -2.66 -7.11 13.50
C ALA A 131 -1.46 -6.24 13.90
N PHE A 132 -0.46 -6.83 14.55
CA PHE A 132 0.78 -6.15 14.91
C PHE A 132 1.61 -5.73 13.68
N ALA A 133 1.69 -6.61 12.67
CA ALA A 133 2.35 -6.32 11.40
C ALA A 133 1.70 -5.13 10.68
N LEU A 134 0.36 -5.06 10.67
CA LEU A 134 -0.36 -3.91 10.13
C LEU A 134 -0.06 -2.63 10.91
N ASP A 135 -0.03 -2.67 12.24
CA ASP A 135 0.29 -1.50 13.05
C ASP A 135 1.71 -0.99 12.78
N GLN A 136 2.69 -1.89 12.69
CA GLN A 136 4.07 -1.54 12.32
C GLN A 136 4.14 -0.92 10.91
N MET A 137 3.45 -1.53 9.96
CA MET A 137 3.39 -1.03 8.59
C MET A 137 2.74 0.36 8.52
N THR A 138 1.64 0.56 9.26
CA THR A 138 0.98 1.87 9.39
C THR A 138 1.95 2.92 9.92
N ASN A 139 2.72 2.62 10.98
CA ASN A 139 3.71 3.56 11.51
C ASN A 139 4.75 3.96 10.47
N ILE A 140 5.31 2.99 9.74
CA ILE A 140 6.29 3.25 8.67
C ILE A 140 5.68 4.10 7.55
N LEU A 141 4.42 3.85 7.19
CA LEU A 141 3.72 4.62 6.15
C LEU A 141 3.41 6.05 6.59
N LEU A 142 3.08 6.27 7.87
CA LEU A 142 2.89 7.59 8.46
C LEU A 142 4.21 8.37 8.53
N GLU A 143 5.30 7.73 8.96
CA GLU A 143 6.64 8.32 8.97
C GLU A 143 7.08 8.81 7.59
N LEU A 144 6.72 8.08 6.54
CA LEU A 144 7.10 8.38 5.16
C LEU A 144 6.08 9.29 4.44
N GLY A 145 5.01 9.73 5.11
CA GLY A 145 3.98 10.60 4.55
C GLY A 145 3.14 9.95 3.44
N LEU A 146 3.12 8.61 3.35
CA LEU A 146 2.30 7.87 2.38
C LEU A 146 0.83 7.74 2.83
N LEU A 147 0.59 7.94 4.13
CA LEU A 147 -0.74 8.04 4.72
C LEU A 147 -0.90 9.44 5.31
N ASP A 148 -1.92 10.17 4.87
CA ASP A 148 -2.27 11.45 5.48
C ASP A 148 -2.96 11.21 6.83
N PRO A 149 -2.47 11.78 7.94
CA PRO A 149 -3.08 11.66 9.26
C PRO A 149 -4.43 12.40 9.35
N ASP A 150 -4.63 13.43 8.51
CA ASP A 150 -5.75 14.37 8.58
C ASP A 150 -7.06 13.86 7.93
N ILE A 151 -7.03 12.68 7.30
CA ILE A 151 -8.20 12.08 6.66
C ILE A 151 -8.74 10.98 7.58
N LEU A 152 -9.66 11.38 8.47
CA LEU A 152 -10.53 10.51 9.28
C LEU A 152 -11.93 10.40 8.65
#